data_AF-A0A8J2JKU6-F1
#
_entry.id   AF-A0A8J2JKU6-F1
#
_cell.length_a   1.000
_cell.length_b   1.000
_cell.length_c   1.000
_cell.angle_alpha   90.00
_cell.angle_beta   90.00
_cell.angle_gamma   90.00
#
_symmetry.space_group_name_H-M   'P 1'
#
loop_
_entity.id
_entity.type
_entity.pdbx_description
1 polymer ?
#
loop_
_entity_poly.entity_id
_entity_poly.type
_entity_poly.pdbx_seq_one_letter_code
_entity_poly.pdbx_strand_id
1 'polypeptide(L)' 'HVAGVAALLLSKIPYLPFPDAKKAIVQGAQPTLSNNGTCGGIPEHVYPNNHVGTGRVDAVKSINIF' A
#
# COMPACT_ATOMS: atom_id res chain seq x y z
N HIS A 1 11.09 -4.40 -1.06
CA HIS A 1 10.01 -4.51 -0.05
C HIS A 1 8.68 -4.96 -0.65
N VAL A 2 8.02 -4.17 -1.51
CA VAL A 2 6.67 -4.51 -2.04
C VAL A 2 6.60 -5.88 -2.72
N ALA A 3 7.61 -6.25 -3.52
CA ALA A 3 7.68 -7.58 -4.13
C ALA A 3 7.69 -8.73 -3.10
N GLY A 4 8.25 -8.51 -1.90
CA GLY A 4 8.18 -9.48 -0.80
C GLY A 4 6.78 -9.60 -0.21
N VAL A 5 6.04 -8.50 -0.10
CA VAL A 5 4.62 -8.55 0.32
C VAL A 5 3.77 -9.26 -0.73
N ALA A 6 4.03 -9.03 -2.02
CA ALA A 6 3.39 -9.78 -3.10
C ALA A 6 3.72 -11.28 -3.03
N ALA A 7 4.96 -11.64 -2.69
CA ALA A 7 5.35 -13.04 -2.47
C ALA A 7 4.63 -13.67 -1.26
N LEU A 8 4.47 -12.93 -0.15
CA LEU A 8 3.68 -13.39 1.01
C LEU A 8 2.20 -13.60 0.65
N LEU A 9 1.62 -12.68 -0.13
CA LEU A 9 0.26 -12.82 -0.65
C LEU A 9 0.10 -14.08 -1.51
N LEU A 10 1.03 -14.33 -2.43
CA LEU A 10 1.03 -15.52 -3.28
C LEU A 10 1.29 -16.81 -2.47
N SER A 11 2.05 -16.73 -1.39
CA SER A 11 2.24 -17.86 -0.47
C SER A 11 0.98 -18.19 0.32
N LYS A 12 0.14 -17.19 0.66
CA LYS A 12 -1.15 -17.41 1.37
C LYS A 12 -2.25 -17.83 0.40
N ILE A 13 -2.32 -17.21 -0.77
CA ILE A 13 -3.33 -17.46 -1.81
C ILE A 13 -2.60 -17.72 -3.13
N PRO A 14 -2.28 -19.00 -3.42
CA PRO A 14 -1.72 -19.39 -4.71
C PRO A 14 -2.64 -18.93 -5.84
N TYR A 15 -2.06 -18.39 -6.92
CA TYR A 15 -2.78 -17.84 -8.09
C TYR A 15 -3.60 -16.57 -7.83
N LEU A 16 -3.33 -15.82 -6.75
CA LEU A 16 -3.97 -14.52 -6.51
C LEU A 16 -3.83 -13.61 -7.76
N PRO A 17 -4.95 -13.17 -8.37
CA PRO A 17 -4.90 -12.28 -9.51
C PRO A 17 -4.20 -10.97 -9.16
N PHE A 18 -3.45 -10.41 -10.11
CA PHE A 18 -2.76 -9.14 -9.92
C PHE A 18 -3.67 -8.01 -9.39
N PRO A 19 -4.91 -7.82 -9.89
CA PRO A 19 -5.81 -6.79 -9.35
C PRO A 19 -6.10 -6.96 -7.86
N ASP A 20 -6.25 -8.19 -7.39
CA ASP A 20 -6.53 -8.50 -5.98
C ASP A 20 -5.28 -8.32 -5.12
N ALA A 21 -4.12 -8.75 -5.60
CA ALA A 21 -2.84 -8.48 -4.94
C ALA A 21 -2.60 -6.96 -4.79
N LYS A 22 -2.83 -6.19 -5.86
CA LYS A 22 -2.75 -4.73 -5.84
C LYS A 22 -3.73 -4.14 -4.83
N LYS A 23 -4.98 -4.59 -4.83
CA LYS A 23 -6.03 -4.12 -3.90
C LYS A 23 -5.61 -4.36 -2.44
N ALA A 24 -5.13 -5.56 -2.11
CA ALA A 24 -4.68 -5.90 -0.75
C ALA A 24 -3.49 -5.04 -0.28
N ILE A 25 -2.53 -4.77 -1.18
CA ILE A 25 -1.39 -3.89 -0.88
C ILE A 25 -1.85 -2.45 -0.64
N VAL A 26 -2.73 -1.94 -1.50
CA VAL A 26 -3.21 -0.55 -1.43
C VAL A 26 -4.09 -0.32 -0.21
N GLN A 27 -5.00 -1.25 0.10
CA GLN A 27 -5.91 -1.15 1.24
C GLN A 27 -5.21 -1.43 2.58
N GLY A 28 -4.14 -2.23 2.59
CA GLY A 28 -3.35 -2.49 3.79
C GLY A 28 -2.40 -1.34 4.16
N ALA A 29 -2.15 -0.41 3.23
CA ALA A 29 -1.21 0.69 3.44
C ALA A 29 -1.57 1.55 4.67
N GLN A 30 -0.54 2.11 5.30
CA GLN A 30 -0.67 2.99 6.45
C GLN A 30 -0.21 4.42 6.10
N PRO A 31 -0.81 5.44 6.73
CA PRO A 31 -0.27 6.80 6.67
C PRO A 31 1.22 6.81 7.03
N THR A 32 2.01 7.60 6.31
CA THR A 32 3.42 7.85 6.62
C THR A 32 3.58 9.18 7.34
N LEU A 33 4.76 9.40 7.91
CA LEU A 33 5.17 10.71 8.40
C LEU A 33 5.24 11.67 7.20
N SER A 34 4.60 12.83 7.34
CA SER A 34 4.55 13.90 6.34
C SER A 34 5.49 15.01 6.79
N ASN A 35 6.23 15.62 5.86
CA ASN A 35 7.12 16.75 6.13
C ASN A 35 6.38 18.09 6.03
N ASN A 36 5.04 18.06 6.03
CA ASN A 36 4.14 19.20 5.81
C ASN A 36 4.33 19.89 4.44
N GLY A 37 4.88 19.16 3.46
CA GLY A 37 4.97 19.63 2.08
C GLY A 37 3.64 19.53 1.33
N THR A 38 3.65 20.02 0.09
CA THR A 38 2.60 19.73 -0.90
C THR A 38 3.25 19.25 -2.19
N CYS A 39 2.61 18.30 -2.88
CA CYS A 39 3.04 17.83 -4.19
C CYS A 39 1.84 17.89 -5.15
N GLY A 40 1.87 18.81 -6.10
CA GLY A 40 0.72 19.07 -6.98
C GLY A 40 -0.48 19.67 -6.25
N GLY A 41 -0.24 20.49 -5.22
CA GLY A 41 -1.29 21.17 -4.44
C GLY A 41 -1.99 20.30 -3.38
N ILE A 42 -1.67 19.01 -3.29
CA ILE A 42 -2.21 18.10 -2.28
C ILE A 42 -1.22 18.05 -1.09
N PRO A 43 -1.67 18.33 0.15
CA PRO A 43 -0.83 18.17 1.34
C PRO A 43 -0.35 16.73 1.52
N GLU A 44 0.90 16.55 1.93
CA GLU A 44 1.52 15.23 2.10
C GLU A 44 0.84 14.32 3.14
N HIS A 45 0.08 14.90 4.08
CA HIS A 45 -0.67 14.17 5.09
C HIS A 45 -2.12 13.83 4.66
N VAL A 46 -2.55 14.28 3.48
CA VAL A 46 -3.82 13.88 2.88
C VAL A 46 -3.56 12.72 1.92
N TYR A 47 -4.30 11.63 2.06
CA TYR A 47 -4.11 10.40 1.28
C TYR A 47 -5.36 10.08 0.46
N PRO A 48 -5.24 9.59 -0.79
CA PRO A 48 -3.98 9.43 -1.53
C PRO A 48 -3.37 10.76 -1.98
N ASN A 49 -2.05 10.79 -2.17
CA ASN A 49 -1.36 11.94 -2.77
C ASN A 49 -0.27 11.52 -3.77
N ASN A 50 0.29 12.52 -4.46
CA ASN A 50 1.27 12.33 -5.52
C ASN A 50 2.68 11.97 -5.02
N HIS A 51 2.95 12.10 -3.72
CA HIS A 51 4.27 11.80 -3.15
C HIS A 51 4.36 10.33 -2.72
N VAL A 52 3.37 9.85 -1.98
CA VAL A 52 3.42 8.54 -1.30
C VAL A 52 2.23 7.64 -1.65
N GLY A 53 1.38 8.04 -2.61
CA GLY A 53 0.21 7.27 -3.00
C GLY A 53 -0.75 7.11 -1.83
N THR A 54 -1.16 5.88 -1.51
CA THR A 54 -2.00 5.57 -0.35
C THR A 54 -1.23 5.41 0.96
N GLY A 55 0.09 5.59 0.94
CA GLY A 55 0.94 5.53 2.12
C GLY A 55 1.96 4.39 2.08
N ARG A 56 2.52 4.08 3.25
CA ARG A 56 3.54 3.05 3.43
C ARG A 56 2.90 1.67 3.44
N VAL A 57 3.47 0.74 2.68
CA VAL A 57 3.03 -0.66 2.68
C VAL A 57 3.19 -1.28 4.08
N ASP A 58 2.15 -1.95 4.55
CA ASP A 58 2.12 -2.74 5.77
C ASP A 58 1.87 -4.21 5.40
N ALA A 59 2.90 -5.04 5.53
CA ALA A 59 2.84 -6.42 5.11
C ALA A 59 1.78 -7.22 5.87
N VAL A 60 1.63 -6.98 7.18
CA VAL A 60 0.70 -7.72 8.05
C VAL A 60 -0.73 -7.34 7.71
N LYS A 61 -1.02 -6.04 7.54
CA LYS A 61 -2.36 -5.62 7.15
C LYS A 61 -2.71 -6.11 5.75
N SER A 62 -1.80 -6.00 4.79
CA SER A 62 -2.05 -6.44 3.41
C SER A 62 -2.36 -7.92 3.28
N ILE A 63 -1.66 -8.81 3.99
CA ILE A 63 -1.94 -10.26 3.91
C ILE A 63 -3.21 -10.69 4.64
N ASN A 64 -3.76 -9.83 5.52
CA ASN A 64 -4.96 -10.10 6.32
C ASN A 64 -6.22 -9.39 5.79
N ILE A 65 -6.19 -8.85 4.58
CA ILE A 65 -7.39 -8.29 3.90
C ILE A 65 -8.32 -9.39 3.38
N PHE A 66 -7.77 -10.59 3.18
CA PHE A 66 -8.50 -11.80 2.81
C PHE A 66 -8.66 -12.74 4.01
#